data_AF-A0A2N5PK78-F1
#
_entry.id   AF-A0A2N5PK78-F1
#
_cell.length_a   1.000
_cell.length_b   1.000
_cell.length_c   1.000
_cell.angle_alpha   90.00
_cell.angle_beta   90.00
_cell.angle_gamma   90.00
#
_symmetry.space_group_name_H-M   'P 1'
#
loop_
_entity.id
_entity.type
_entity.pdbx_description
1 polymer ?
#
loop_
_entity_poly.entity_id
_entity_poly.type
_entity_poly.pdbx_seq_one_letter_code
_entity_poly.pdbx_strand_id
1 'polypeptide(L)' 'MDQFVKQVLEEEKFSQEQKSYLLDCLEQGEEMEEVLYLAKSCLSVEQMERIKQLLSEHPQMFWGSRRKPWNQKKKVKEG' A
#
# COMPACT_ATOMS: atom_id res chain seq x y z
N MET A 1 -6.09 8.54 -6.78
CA MET A 1 -4.64 8.47 -7.07
C MET A 1 -3.93 9.73 -6.55
N ASP A 2 -4.41 10.94 -6.90
CA ASP A 2 -3.81 12.23 -6.52
C ASP A 2 -3.41 12.43 -5.05
N GLN A 3 -4.27 12.08 -4.09
CA GLN A 3 -3.98 12.38 -2.69
C GLN A 3 -2.78 11.57 -2.14
N PHE A 4 -2.64 10.30 -2.55
CA PHE A 4 -1.50 9.47 -2.14
C PHE A 4 -0.21 9.90 -2.83
N VAL A 5 -0.26 10.16 -4.15
CA VAL A 5 0.87 10.69 -4.91
C VAL A 5 1.38 11.98 -4.27
N LYS A 6 0.46 12.88 -3.92
CA LYS A 6 0.79 14.12 -3.25
C LYS A 6 1.42 13.88 -1.86
N GLN A 7 0.88 12.97 -1.06
CA GLN A 7 1.46 12.61 0.24
C GLN A 7 2.86 12.00 0.13
N VAL A 8 3.10 11.10 -0.81
CA VAL A 8 4.43 10.48 -1.03
C VAL A 8 5.43 11.54 -1.50
N LEU A 9 5.02 12.43 -2.41
CA LEU A 9 5.87 13.51 -2.92
C LEU A 9 6.19 14.56 -1.86
N GLU A 10 5.21 14.94 -1.02
CA GLU A 10 5.35 15.96 0.03
C GLU A 10 6.01 15.43 1.31
N GLU A 11 6.05 14.12 1.54
CA GLU A 11 6.67 13.55 2.75
C GLU A 11 8.20 13.70 2.71
N GLU A 12 8.75 14.45 3.67
CA GLU A 12 10.19 14.73 3.75
C GLU A 12 11.00 13.53 4.26
N LYS A 13 10.36 12.57 4.94
CA LYS A 13 11.05 11.38 5.46
C LYS A 13 11.39 10.35 4.38
N PHE A 14 10.78 10.44 3.20
CA PHE A 14 11.15 9.57 2.09
C PHE A 14 12.31 10.15 1.30
N SER A 15 13.31 9.31 1.01
CA SER A 15 14.33 9.61 0.03
C SER A 15 13.73 9.70 -1.37
N GLN A 16 14.44 10.36 -2.28
CA GLN A 16 14.01 10.46 -3.68
C GLN A 16 13.86 9.08 -4.35
N GLU A 17 14.73 8.12 -4.00
CA GLU A 17 14.64 6.74 -4.51
C GLU A 17 13.39 6.02 -4.00
N GLN A 18 13.05 6.16 -2.70
CA GLN A 18 11.82 5.60 -2.15
C GLN A 18 10.57 6.21 -2.82
N LYS A 19 10.58 7.52 -3.07
CA LYS A 19 9.49 8.21 -3.78
C LYS A 19 9.34 7.69 -5.20
N SER A 20 10.45 7.58 -5.94
CA SER A 20 10.45 7.05 -7.31
C SER A 20 9.90 5.62 -7.35
N TYR A 21 10.39 4.74 -6.48
CA TYR A 21 9.95 3.35 -6.42
C TYR A 21 8.45 3.19 -6.12
N LEU A 22 7.91 4.00 -5.19
CA LEU A 22 6.48 3.98 -4.86
C LEU A 22 5.62 4.48 -6.03
N LEU A 23 6.10 5.46 -6.80
CA LEU A 23 5.42 5.94 -8.01
C LEU A 23 5.48 4.89 -9.13
N ASP A 24 6.64 4.27 -9.35
CA ASP A 24 6.81 3.20 -10.35
C ASP A 24 5.85 2.04 -10.07
N CYS A 25 5.64 1.68 -8.80
CA CYS A 25 4.65 0.67 -8.42
C CYS A 25 3.22 1.09 -8.81
N LEU A 26 2.84 2.35 -8.61
CA LEU A 26 1.53 2.85 -9.02
C LEU A 26 1.37 2.86 -10.55
N GLU A 27 2.41 3.24 -11.29
CA GLU A 27 2.41 3.25 -12.75
C GLU A 27 2.31 1.83 -13.35
N GLN A 28 2.90 0.84 -12.67
CA GLN A 28 2.78 -0.58 -13.02
C GLN A 28 1.40 -1.17 -12.72
N GLY A 29 0.53 -0.43 -12.03
CA GLY A 29 -0.83 -0.86 -11.71
C GLY A 29 -0.95 -1.69 -10.44
N GLU A 30 0.04 -1.59 -9.53
CA GLU A 30 -0.04 -2.22 -8.22
C GLU A 30 -1.21 -1.66 -7.41
N GLU A 31 -1.84 -2.51 -6.59
CA GLU A 31 -2.97 -2.10 -5.76
C GLU A 31 -2.55 -1.05 -4.73
N MET A 32 -3.35 0.00 -4.58
CA MET A 32 -3.00 1.12 -3.70
C MET A 32 -2.80 0.69 -2.24
N GLU A 33 -3.51 -0.34 -1.77
CA GLU A 33 -3.29 -0.91 -0.43
C GLU A 33 -1.91 -1.56 -0.27
N GLU A 34 -1.37 -2.19 -1.32
CA GLU A 34 -0.04 -2.80 -1.32
C GLU A 34 1.04 -1.71 -1.31
N VAL A 35 0.89 -0.69 -2.15
CA VAL A 35 1.83 0.44 -2.19
C VAL A 35 1.81 1.22 -0.88
N LEU A 36 0.64 1.43 -0.27
CA LEU A 36 0.50 2.03 1.07
C LEU A 36 1.15 1.18 2.16
N TYR A 37 1.11 -0.14 2.02
CA TYR A 37 1.78 -1.04 2.97
C TYR A 37 3.30 -0.90 2.89
N LEU A 38 3.84 -0.80 1.67
CA LEU A 38 5.26 -0.62 1.40
C LEU A 38 5.77 0.77 1.82
N ALA A 39 4.95 1.81 1.72
CA ALA A 39 5.29 3.20 2.02
C ALA A 39 5.60 3.45 3.51
N LYS A 40 6.77 2.98 3.96
CA LYS A 40 7.34 3.19 5.30
C LYS A 40 8.73 3.80 5.16
N SER A 41 8.91 5.01 5.70
CA SER A 41 10.17 5.76 5.53
C SER A 41 11.39 5.07 6.15
N CYS A 42 11.17 4.13 7.07
CA CYS A 42 12.23 3.33 7.68
C CYS A 42 12.72 2.16 6.81
N LEU A 43 12.10 1.89 5.66
CA LEU A 43 12.48 0.79 4.77
C LEU A 43 13.29 1.30 3.59
N SER A 44 14.42 0.69 3.27
CA SER A 44 15.11 0.94 2.00
C SER A 44 14.30 0.40 0.81
N VAL A 45 14.60 0.87 -0.41
CA VAL A 45 13.98 0.36 -1.64
C VAL A 45 14.16 -1.16 -1.76
N GLU A 46 15.36 -1.67 -1.46
CA GLU A 46 15.65 -3.11 -1.50
C GLU A 46 14.79 -3.90 -0.49
N GLN A 47 14.50 -3.32 0.68
CA GLN A 47 13.59 -3.92 1.66
C GLN A 47 12.14 -3.88 1.17
N MET A 48 11.71 -2.79 0.55
CA MET A 48 10.38 -2.66 -0.07
C MET A 48 10.19 -3.70 -1.17
N GLU A 49 11.20 -3.93 -2.02
CA GLU A 49 11.16 -4.98 -3.06
C GLU A 49 11.04 -6.38 -2.48
N ARG A 50 11.84 -6.72 -1.45
CA ARG A 50 11.70 -8.01 -0.75
C ARG A 50 10.31 -8.20 -0.16
N ILE A 51 9.75 -7.16 0.46
CA ILE A 51 8.40 -7.22 1.03
C ILE A 51 7.37 -7.38 -0.09
N LYS A 52 7.51 -6.67 -1.21
CA LYS A 52 6.65 -6.80 -2.40
C LYS A 52 6.67 -8.23 -2.94
N GLN A 53 7.85 -8.84 -3.06
CA GLN A 53 7.98 -10.24 -3.48
C GLN A 53 7.27 -11.19 -2.50
N LEU A 54 7.47 -11.01 -1.19
CA LEU A 54 6.80 -11.83 -0.18
C LEU A 54 5.27 -11.68 -0.22
N LEU A 55 4.75 -10.48 -0.51
CA LEU A 55 3.31 -10.24 -0.67
C LEU A 55 2.75 -10.98 -1.89
N SER A 56 3.51 -11.02 -2.98
CA SER A 56 3.17 -11.73 -4.21
C SER A 56 3.22 -13.26 -4.04
N GLU A 57 4.24 -13.78 -3.35
CA GLU A 57 4.41 -15.22 -3.10
C GLU A 57 3.45 -15.77 -2.04
N HIS A 58 3.07 -14.93 -1.06
CA HIS A 58 2.26 -15.34 0.08
C HIS A 58 1.10 -14.38 0.38
N PRO A 59 0.15 -14.21 -0.56
CA PRO A 59 -0.97 -13.29 -0.39
C PRO A 59 -1.85 -13.68 0.81
N GLN A 60 -1.93 -14.97 1.18
CA GLN A 60 -2.67 -15.41 2.36
C GLN A 60 -2.13 -14.87 3.70
N MET A 61 -0.82 -14.58 3.81
CA MET A 61 -0.24 -14.13 5.08
C MET A 61 -0.60 -12.68 5.41
N PHE A 62 -0.88 -11.86 4.39
CA PHE A 62 -1.20 -10.45 4.55
C PHE A 62 -2.67 -10.12 4.25
N TRP A 63 -3.25 -10.78 3.24
CA TRP A 63 -4.60 -10.51 2.74
C TRP A 63 -5.62 -11.58 3.14
N GLY A 64 -5.19 -12.69 3.75
CA GLY A 64 -6.03 -13.83 4.14
C GLY A 64 -7.18 -13.49 5.10
N SER A 65 -7.08 -12.39 5.84
CA SER A 65 -8.16 -11.87 6.71
C SER A 65 -8.95 -10.70 6.10
N ARG A 66 -8.48 -10.08 5.00
CA ARG A 66 -9.08 -8.87 4.40
C ARG A 66 -10.14 -9.14 3.33
N ARG A 67 -10.37 -10.38 2.91
CA ARG A 67 -11.52 -10.74 2.06
C ARG A 67 -12.85 -10.77 2.83
N LYS A 68 -13.13 -9.76 3.66
CA LYS A 68 -14.52 -9.38 3.95
C LYS A 68 -14.85 -8.20 3.04
N PRO A 69 -15.85 -8.31 2.15
CA PRO A 69 -16.23 -7.21 1.28
C PRO A 69 -16.53 -5.98 2.13
N TRP A 70 -15.93 -4.83 1.79
CA TRP A 70 -16.17 -3.52 2.42
C TRP A 70 -17.60 -2.96 2.15
N ASN A 71 -18.58 -3.83 1.96
CA ASN A 71 -19.99 -3.49 1.88
C ASN A 71 -20.78 -4.18 3.01
N GLN A 72 -20.49 -3.82 4.26
CA GLN A 72 -21.52 -3.83 5.32
C GLN A 72 -21.76 -2.40 5.78
N LYS A 73 -22.40 -1.66 4.86
CA LYS A 73 -23.06 -0.39 5.14
C LYS A 73 -24.16 -0.66 6.18
N LYS A 74 -23.97 -0.10 7.37
CA LYS A 74 -24.99 0.34 8.35
C LYS A 74 -26.37 -0.32 8.22
N LYS A 75 -26.69 -1.26 9.12
CA LYS A 75 -28.05 -1.38 9.67
C LYS A 75 -28.03 -0.79 11.07
N VAL A 76 -28.33 0.50 11.11
CA VAL A 76 -28.74 1.22 12.32
C VAL A 76 -30.01 0.56 12.84
N LYS A 77 -29.96 0.16 14.12
CA LYS A 77 -31.02 0.19 15.13
C LYS A 77 -32.47 0.41 14.64
N GLU A 78 -33.27 -0.65 14.64
CA GLU A 78 -34.75 -0.68 14.78
C GLU A 78 -35.08 -2.10 15.30
N GLY A 79 -35.77 -2.36 16.40
CA GLY A 79 -36.37 -1.54 17.45
C GLY A 79 -36.59 -2.41 18.69
#